data_AF-A0A4Y2U6F0-F1
#
_entry.id   AF-A0A4Y2U6F0-F1
#
_cell.length_a   1.000
_cell.length_b   1.000
_cell.length_c   1.000
_cell.angle_alpha   90.00
_cell.angle_beta   90.00
_cell.angle_gamma   90.00
#
_symmetry.space_group_name_H-M   'P 1'
#
loop_
_entity.id
_entity.type
_entity.pdbx_description
1 polymer ?
#
loop_
_entity_poly.entity_id
_entity_poly.type
_entity_poly.pdbx_seq_one_letter_code
_entity_poly.pdbx_strand_id
1 'polypeptide(L)'
;MYVFVDVFKEACATCVFLRIDTSQGIKVVLVRAKSRVAPLKQVTILRLELMACCIGARLAHSVQQALSSTEMETILLERFHGSIVLVEGKRGMVSFRIE
;
A
#
# COMPACT_ATOMS: atom_id res chain seq x y z
N MET A 1 7.02 7.00 -2.72
CA MET A 1 6.96 5.72 -1.99
C MET A 1 5.79 4.93 -2.55
N TYR A 2 5.95 3.62 -2.76
CA TYR A 2 4.88 2.78 -3.31
C TYR A 2 4.39 1.83 -2.23
N VAL A 3 3.07 1.70 -2.11
CA VAL A 3 2.46 0.75 -1.18
C VAL A 3 1.59 -0.18 -2.02
N PHE A 4 1.87 -1.46 -1.99
CA PHE A 4 1.09 -2.45 -2.73
C PHE A 4 0.25 -3.22 -1.74
N VAL A 5 -1.04 -3.37 -2.06
CA VAL A 5 -2.01 -4.09 -1.28
C VAL A 5 -2.56 -5.23 -2.14
N ASP A 6 -2.56 -6.43 -1.58
CA ASP A 6 -3.09 -7.62 -2.23
C ASP A 6 -4.09 -8.31 -1.29
N VAL A 7 -5.22 -8.73 -1.83
CA VAL A 7 -6.32 -9.29 -1.06
C VAL A 7 -6.90 -10.52 -1.73
N PHE A 8 -7.00 -11.57 -0.92
CA PHE A 8 -7.62 -12.85 -1.23
C PHE A 8 -8.72 -13.12 -0.20
N LYS A 9 -9.60 -14.10 -0.47
CA LYS A 9 -10.67 -14.48 0.48
C LYS A 9 -10.10 -14.97 1.82
N GLU A 10 -8.90 -15.54 1.78
CA GLU A 10 -8.24 -16.21 2.90
C GLU A 10 -7.17 -15.35 3.56
N ALA A 11 -6.68 -14.29 2.92
CA ALA A 11 -5.60 -13.46 3.44
C ALA A 11 -5.52 -12.10 2.75
N CYS A 12 -4.91 -11.12 3.42
CA CYS A 12 -4.43 -9.90 2.80
C CYS A 12 -2.94 -9.70 3.07
N ALA A 13 -2.27 -9.03 2.14
CA ALA A 13 -0.87 -8.67 2.21
C ALA A 13 -0.69 -7.20 1.84
N THR A 14 0.32 -6.57 2.43
CA THR A 14 0.68 -5.20 2.13
C THR A 14 2.19 -5.03 2.20
N CYS A 15 2.77 -4.34 1.22
CA CYS A 15 4.20 -4.07 1.17
C CYS A 15 4.49 -2.64 0.75
N VAL A 16 5.59 -2.08 1.26
CA VAL A 16 6.02 -0.70 1.06
C VAL A 16 7.40 -0.71 0.42
N PHE A 17 7.49 -0.11 -0.76
CA PHE A 17 8.72 0.07 -1.50
C PHE A 17 9.15 1.54 -1.52
N LEU A 18 10.45 1.77 -1.39
CA LEU A 18 11.07 3.05 -1.65
C LEU A 18 11.78 3.02 -3.00
N ARG A 19 11.49 4.03 -3.81
CA ARG A 19 12.28 4.35 -5.00
C ARG A 19 13.32 5.38 -4.58
N ILE A 20 14.57 5.08 -4.85
CA ILE A 20 15.73 5.90 -4.56
C ILE A 20 16.40 6.21 -5.90
N ASP A 21 16.39 7.49 -6.26
CA ASP A 21 17.10 7.97 -7.44
C ASP A 21 18.55 8.27 -7.03
N THR A 22 19.49 7.59 -7.68
CA THR A 22 20.93 7.77 -7.46
C THR A 22 21.60 8.18 -8.76
N SER A 23 22.83 8.70 -8.68
CA SER A 23 23.63 9.02 -9.87
C SER A 23 23.91 7.80 -10.77
N GLN A 24 23.79 6.58 -10.23
CA GLN A 24 23.97 5.32 -10.97
C GLN A 24 22.64 4.71 -11.46
N GLY A 25 21.52 5.41 -11.27
CA GLY A 25 20.20 4.97 -11.70
C GLY A 25 19.20 4.81 -10.56
N ILE A 26 18.10 4.15 -10.88
CA ILE A 26 16.94 4.00 -9.99
C ILE A 26 17.07 2.68 -9.22
N LYS A 27 17.04 2.76 -7.89
CA LYS A 27 16.97 1.58 -7.01
C LYS A 27 15.62 1.52 -6.32
N VAL A 28 14.96 0.37 -6.37
CA VAL A 28 13.72 0.11 -5.63
C VAL A 28 14.00 -0.89 -4.52
N VAL A 29 13.63 -0.57 -3.29
CA VAL A 29 13.88 -1.40 -2.11
C VAL A 29 12.59 -1.65 -1.35
N LEU A 30 12.32 -2.91 -1.00
CA LEU A 30 11.26 -3.28 -0.06
C LEU A 30 11.70 -2.89 1.35
N VAL A 31 10.92 -2.02 2.00
CA VAL A 31 11.27 -1.51 3.34
C VAL A 31 10.42 -2.13 4.42
N ARG A 32 9.17 -2.44 4.13
CA ARG A 32 8.28 -3.07 5.10
C ARG A 32 7.19 -3.88 4.41
N ALA A 33 6.85 -5.03 4.99
CA ALA A 33 5.70 -5.81 4.57
C ALA A 33 4.92 -6.33 5.78
N LYS A 34 3.62 -6.56 5.60
CA LYS A 34 2.75 -7.20 6.58
C LYS A 34 1.70 -8.02 5.87
N SER A 35 1.51 -9.26 6.29
CA SER A 35 0.39 -10.11 5.90
C SER A 35 -0.54 -10.35 7.08
N ARG A 36 -1.79 -10.70 6.77
CA ARG A 36 -2.79 -11.13 7.75
C ARG A 36 -3.73 -12.15 7.12
N VAL A 37 -3.95 -13.26 7.81
CA VAL A 37 -4.98 -14.25 7.46
C VAL A 37 -6.37 -13.63 7.66
N ALA A 38 -7.29 -13.90 6.75
CA ALA A 38 -8.66 -13.45 6.84
C ALA A 38 -9.31 -13.97 8.13
N PRO A 39 -10.19 -13.18 8.78
CA PRO A 39 -10.92 -13.64 9.95
C PRO A 39 -11.70 -14.93 9.67
N LEU A 40 -11.77 -15.82 10.67
CA LEU A 40 -12.59 -17.04 10.58
C LEU A 40 -14.07 -16.75 10.28
N LYS A 41 -14.56 -15.61 10.77
CA LYS A 41 -15.87 -15.09 10.38
C LYS A 41 -15.77 -14.51 8.98
N GLN A 42 -16.54 -15.07 8.05
CA GLN A 42 -16.63 -14.58 6.68
C GLN A 42 -16.85 -13.07 6.66
N VAL A 43 -15.94 -12.37 6.00
CA VAL A 43 -15.99 -10.95 5.70
C VAL A 43 -16.00 -10.78 4.19
N THR A 44 -16.66 -9.73 3.72
CA THR A 44 -16.70 -9.40 2.30
C THR A 44 -15.30 -9.01 1.81
N ILE A 45 -15.03 -9.24 0.53
CA ILE A 45 -13.77 -8.85 -0.12
C ILE A 45 -13.50 -7.35 0.09
N LEU A 46 -14.52 -6.51 -0.10
CA LEU A 46 -14.44 -5.06 0.15
C LEU A 46 -13.96 -4.69 1.56
N ARG A 47 -14.38 -5.46 2.58
CA ARG A 47 -13.91 -5.25 3.96
C ARG A 47 -12.46 -5.65 4.13
N LEU A 48 -12.00 -6.69 3.44
CA LEU A 48 -10.61 -7.13 3.46
C LEU A 48 -9.71 -6.12 2.72
N GLU A 49 -10.16 -5.56 1.58
CA GLU A 49 -9.49 -4.48 0.84
C GLU A 49 -9.34 -3.23 1.68
N LEU A 50 -10.43 -2.70 2.23
CA LEU A 50 -10.37 -1.55 3.14
C LEU A 50 -9.42 -1.80 4.32
N MET A 51 -9.48 -3.01 4.88
CA MET A 51 -8.67 -3.43 5.99
C MET A 51 -7.17 -3.48 5.63
N ALA A 52 -6.83 -3.94 4.43
CA ALA A 52 -5.47 -4.03 3.91
C ALA A 52 -4.94 -2.64 3.50
N CYS A 53 -5.77 -1.81 2.85
CA CYS A 53 -5.53 -0.38 2.66
C CYS A 53 -5.18 0.34 3.97
N CYS A 54 -5.98 0.14 5.02
CA CYS A 54 -5.70 0.71 6.34
C CYS A 54 -4.37 0.21 6.93
N ILE A 55 -4.00 -1.05 6.71
CA ILE A 55 -2.66 -1.54 7.07
C ILE A 55 -1.59 -0.79 6.27
N GLY A 56 -1.76 -0.67 4.96
CA GLY A 56 -0.84 0.04 4.06
C GLY A 56 -0.61 1.48 4.46
N ALA A 57 -1.67 2.24 4.72
CA ALA A 57 -1.59 3.62 5.18
C ALA A 57 -0.79 3.73 6.50
N ARG A 58 -1.02 2.82 7.46
CA ARG A 58 -0.25 2.80 8.71
C ARG A 58 1.20 2.43 8.51
N LEU A 59 1.50 1.46 7.63
CA LEU A 59 2.89 1.10 7.30
C LEU A 59 3.61 2.26 6.64
N ALA A 60 2.99 2.90 5.65
CA ALA A 60 3.47 4.09 4.97
C ALA A 60 3.79 5.21 5.95
N HIS A 61 2.84 5.55 6.83
CA HIS A 61 3.04 6.57 7.86
C HIS A 61 4.20 6.23 8.79
N SER A 62 4.31 4.97 9.24
CA SER A 62 5.42 4.55 10.09
C SER A 62 6.78 4.61 9.38
N VAL A 63 6.83 4.32 8.08
CA VAL A 63 8.05 4.47 7.26
C VAL A 63 8.39 5.95 7.07
N GLN A 64 7.41 6.81 6.79
CA GLN A 64 7.62 8.27 6.68
C GLN A 64 8.18 8.86 7.97
N GLN A 65 7.63 8.47 9.13
CA GLN A 65 8.13 8.88 10.44
C GLN A 65 9.58 8.43 10.67
N ALA A 66 9.91 7.18 10.33
CA ALA A 66 11.26 6.65 10.50
C ALA A 66 12.30 7.33 9.59
N LEU A 67 11.87 7.84 8.43
CA LEU A 67 12.74 8.51 7.46
C LEU A 67 12.75 10.04 7.59
N SER A 68 11.99 10.60 8.55
CA SER A 68 11.80 12.07 8.72
C SER A 68 11.44 12.79 7.41
N SER A 69 10.79 12.09 6.48
CA SER A 69 10.55 12.54 5.11
C SER A 69 9.09 12.92 4.94
N THR A 70 8.82 14.22 4.78
CA THR A 70 7.46 14.80 4.85
C THR A 70 6.68 14.73 3.52
N GLU A 71 7.34 14.52 2.38
CA GLU A 71 6.73 14.60 1.05
C GLU A 71 7.06 13.39 0.16
N MET A 72 6.78 12.18 0.65
CA MET A 72 6.70 11.04 -0.25
C MET A 72 5.26 10.83 -0.71
N GLU A 73 5.02 11.13 -1.98
CA GLU A 73 3.82 10.70 -2.69
C GLU A 73 3.66 9.20 -2.48
N THR A 74 2.54 8.83 -1.85
CA THR A 74 2.21 7.46 -1.50
C THR A 74 1.16 7.00 -2.49
N ILE A 75 1.58 6.07 -3.34
CA ILE A 75 0.72 5.45 -4.33
C ILE A 75 0.32 4.09 -3.76
N LEU A 76 -0.96 3.92 -3.41
CA LEU A 76 -1.50 2.59 -3.12
C LEU A 76 -1.87 1.91 -4.43
N LEU A 77 -1.43 0.67 -4.58
CA LEU A 77 -1.74 -0.19 -5.73
C LEU A 77 -2.57 -1.36 -5.22
N GLU A 78 -3.85 -1.39 -5.56
CA GLU A 78 -4.72 -2.55 -5.27
C GLU A 78 -4.87 -3.41 -6.52
N ARG A 79 -4.79 -4.74 -6.36
CA ARG A 79 -5.14 -5.69 -7.42
C ARG A 79 -6.62 -6.09 -7.26
N PHE A 80 -7.50 -5.47 -8.04
CA PHE A 80 -8.89 -5.92 -8.19
C PHE A 80 -9.03 -6.73 -9.47
N HIS A 81 -9.25 -8.05 -9.39
CA HIS A 81 -9.61 -8.88 -10.55
C HIS A 81 -8.76 -8.68 -11.83
N GLY A 82 -7.48 -8.32 -11.70
CA GLY A 82 -6.57 -8.08 -12.82
C GLY A 82 -6.29 -6.60 -13.15
N SER A 83 -6.99 -5.65 -12.51
CA SER A 83 -6.73 -4.20 -12.63
C SER A 83 -5.93 -3.68 -11.44
N ILE A 84 -4.99 -2.78 -11.69
CA ILE A 84 -4.20 -2.06 -10.67
C ILE A 84 -4.86 -0.70 -10.45
N VAL A 85 -5.40 -0.46 -9.25
CA VAL A 85 -5.99 0.85 -8.90
C VAL A 85 -4.91 1.72 -8.28
N LEU A 86 -4.68 2.90 -8.87
CA LEU A 86 -3.78 3.93 -8.34
C LEU A 86 -4.55 4.81 -7.36
N VAL A 87 -4.06 4.87 -6.12
CA VAL A 87 -4.59 5.79 -5.11
C VAL A 87 -3.48 6.71 -4.63
N GLU A 88 -3.54 7.97 -5.04
CA GLU A 88 -2.60 8.99 -4.59
C GLU A 88 -3.09 9.61 -3.28
N GLY A 89 -2.21 9.60 -2.27
CA GLY A 89 -2.43 10.30 -1.01
C GLY A 89 -1.51 11.52 -0.88
N LYS A 90 -2.05 12.73 -1.02
CA LYS A 90 -1.47 13.96 -0.44
C LYS A 90 -2.34 14.38 0.74
N ARG A 91 -1.71 14.77 1.86
CA ARG A 91 -2.31 15.12 3.18
C ARG A 91 -3.84 15.25 3.13
N GLY A 92 -4.54 14.18 3.50
CA GLY A 92 -5.99 14.19 3.74
C GLY A 92 -6.91 13.91 2.54
N MET A 93 -6.40 13.71 1.32
CA MET A 93 -7.23 13.34 0.16
C MET A 93 -6.73 12.07 -0.50
N VAL A 94 -7.61 11.08 -0.57
CA VAL A 94 -7.41 9.78 -1.21
C VAL A 94 -8.21 9.81 -2.51
N SER A 95 -7.55 10.00 -3.65
CA SER A 95 -8.20 10.01 -4.95
C SER A 95 -8.16 8.61 -5.57
N PHE A 96 -9.32 8.07 -5.95
CA PHE A 96 -9.43 6.77 -6.59
C PHE A 96 -9.53 6.96 -8.10
N ARG A 97 -8.54 6.50 -8.86
CA ARG A 97 -8.63 6.44 -10.33
C ARG A 97 -8.54 4.98 -10.78
N ILE A 98 -9.60 4.54 -11.47
CA ILE A 98 -9.65 3.22 -12.11
C ILE A 98 -9.15 3.42 -13.54
N GLU A 99 -8.08 2.73 -13.92
CA GLU A 99 -7.61 2.58 -15.32
C GLU A 99 -7.91 1.18 -15.84
#